data_AF-A0A2U1JQM9-F1
#
_entry.id   AF-A0A2U1JQM9-F1
#
_cell.length_a   1.000
_cell.length_b   1.000
_cell.length_c   1.000
_cell.angle_alpha   90.00
_cell.angle_beta   90.00
_cell.angle_gamma   90.00
#
_symmetry.space_group_name_H-M   'P 1'
#
loop_
_entity.id
_entity.type
_entity.pdbx_description
1 polymer ?
#
loop_
_entity_poly.entity_id
_entity_poly.type
_entity_poly.pdbx_seq_one_letter_code
_entity_poly.pdbx_strand_id
1 'polypeptide(L)'
;MDKDTSELFTMLRFENYVTARYIAFTCGSFNRMAHYLMGMSLELSYKFICMELKKKGIQFSNNEDKLLKNSHDLIKLHELCKSKGRLLKIINYESFLFYANAFYKTRYPEHIKESTKIASEKFKQISFSAHNIFPFDDLISQIDSDIFDLTNDEKTSIIYVGIFNMNTHPSNSLFHSNGKCYDLIPKYEIFLNSNIPNHVNSMYILKNKRESILRSKEVYMYDSYEKSKSFDMKKFISHLGEK
;
A
#
# COMPACT_ATOMS: atom_id res chain seq x y z
N MET A 1 -18.57 -11.42 -15.30
CA MET A 1 -17.14 -11.41 -14.95
C MET A 1 -17.05 -11.91 -13.52
N ASP A 2 -16.29 -12.98 -13.31
CA ASP A 2 -16.54 -13.91 -12.22
C ASP A 2 -15.99 -13.41 -10.89
N LYS A 3 -16.70 -13.78 -9.82
CA LYS A 3 -16.33 -13.57 -8.41
C LYS A 3 -14.84 -13.90 -8.16
N ASP A 4 -14.35 -14.92 -8.86
CA ASP A 4 -12.99 -15.43 -8.89
C ASP A 4 -11.93 -14.37 -9.19
N THR A 5 -12.23 -13.36 -10.02
CA THR A 5 -11.24 -12.32 -10.35
C THR A 5 -11.00 -11.35 -9.18
N SER A 6 -12.04 -10.99 -8.42
CA SER A 6 -11.85 -10.11 -7.26
C SER A 6 -11.17 -10.79 -6.10
N GLU A 7 -11.51 -12.06 -5.89
CA GLU A 7 -10.84 -12.90 -4.90
C GLU A 7 -9.35 -13.04 -5.26
N LEU A 8 -9.03 -13.31 -6.53
CA LEU A 8 -7.64 -13.39 -6.99
C LEU A 8 -6.86 -12.10 -6.74
N PHE A 9 -7.40 -10.94 -7.12
CA PHE A 9 -6.71 -9.67 -6.86
C PHE A 9 -6.54 -9.41 -5.36
N THR A 10 -7.53 -9.74 -4.54
CA THR A 10 -7.43 -9.54 -3.09
C THR A 10 -6.35 -10.44 -2.51
N MET A 11 -6.30 -11.71 -2.91
CA MET A 11 -5.27 -12.66 -2.48
C MET A 11 -3.88 -12.19 -2.92
N LEU A 12 -3.70 -11.79 -4.18
CA LEU A 12 -2.40 -11.30 -4.66
C LEU A 12 -1.96 -10.01 -3.94
N ARG A 13 -2.88 -9.09 -3.65
CA ARG A 13 -2.58 -7.88 -2.86
C ARG A 13 -2.11 -8.26 -1.46
N PHE A 14 -2.81 -9.20 -0.82
CA PHE A 14 -2.50 -9.68 0.53
C PHE A 14 -1.17 -10.45 0.58
N GLU A 15 -0.94 -11.40 -0.32
CA GLU A 15 0.28 -12.21 -0.39
C GLU A 15 1.52 -11.35 -0.57
N ASN A 16 1.47 -10.37 -1.48
CA ASN A 16 2.58 -9.43 -1.67
C ASN A 16 2.83 -8.58 -0.41
N TYR A 17 1.77 -8.08 0.22
CA TYR A 17 1.85 -7.31 1.45
C TYR A 17 2.49 -8.12 2.59
N VAL A 18 1.98 -9.31 2.88
CA VAL A 18 2.47 -10.12 4.00
C VAL A 18 3.87 -10.67 3.74
N THR A 19 4.18 -11.06 2.50
CA THR A 19 5.53 -11.50 2.13
C THR A 19 6.54 -10.37 2.28
N ALA A 20 6.17 -9.14 1.88
CA ALA A 20 7.02 -7.98 2.08
C ALA A 20 7.34 -7.74 3.56
N ARG A 21 6.31 -7.78 4.41
CA ARG A 21 6.45 -7.64 5.88
C ARG A 21 7.35 -8.73 6.45
N TYR A 22 7.13 -9.99 6.05
CA TYR A 22 7.95 -11.11 6.49
C TYR A 22 9.43 -10.91 6.15
N ILE A 23 9.72 -10.55 4.89
CA ILE A 23 11.08 -10.30 4.43
C ILE A 23 11.73 -9.15 5.20
N ALA A 24 11.01 -8.04 5.40
CA ALA A 24 11.55 -6.85 6.06
C ALA A 24 11.96 -7.12 7.51
N PHE A 25 11.14 -7.82 8.30
CA PHE A 25 11.42 -8.03 9.74
C PHE A 25 12.12 -9.35 10.07
N THR A 26 12.10 -10.33 9.18
CA THR A 26 12.64 -11.67 9.46
C THR A 26 13.91 -11.94 8.65
N CYS A 27 14.00 -11.41 7.44
CA CYS A 27 15.06 -11.72 6.47
C CYS A 27 15.95 -10.51 6.19
N GLY A 28 16.23 -9.66 7.19
CA GLY A 28 16.67 -8.25 7.11
C GLY A 28 17.77 -7.83 6.10
N SER A 29 18.43 -8.75 5.40
CA SER A 29 19.29 -8.51 4.23
C SER A 29 18.54 -8.28 2.91
N PHE A 30 17.24 -8.59 2.83
CA PHE A 30 16.44 -8.52 1.59
C PHE A 30 15.44 -7.36 1.55
N ASN A 31 15.71 -6.25 2.25
CA ASN A 31 14.78 -5.12 2.35
C ASN A 31 14.37 -4.52 0.99
N ARG A 32 15.23 -4.58 -0.04
CA ARG A 32 14.86 -4.16 -1.40
C ARG A 32 13.72 -5.00 -1.99
N MET A 33 13.73 -6.31 -1.74
CA MET A 33 12.64 -7.21 -2.16
C MET A 33 11.34 -6.87 -1.42
N ALA A 34 11.42 -6.55 -0.12
CA ALA A 34 10.25 -6.11 0.63
C ALA A 34 9.63 -4.83 0.02
N HIS A 35 10.43 -3.82 -0.31
CA HIS A 35 9.92 -2.58 -0.93
C HIS A 35 9.31 -2.85 -2.31
N TYR A 36 9.90 -3.76 -3.09
CA TYR A 36 9.34 -4.19 -4.37
C TYR A 36 7.96 -4.84 -4.22
N LEU A 37 7.83 -5.80 -3.29
CA LEU A 37 6.57 -6.48 -3.01
C LEU A 37 5.50 -5.50 -2.48
N MET A 38 5.88 -4.52 -1.66
CA MET A 38 4.97 -3.43 -1.26
C MET A 38 4.50 -2.61 -2.48
N GLY A 39 5.41 -2.29 -3.42
CA GLY A 39 5.06 -1.65 -4.68
C GLY A 39 4.09 -2.46 -5.54
N MET A 40 4.25 -3.79 -5.60
CA MET A 40 3.29 -4.67 -6.28
C MET A 40 1.92 -4.67 -5.60
N SER A 41 1.88 -4.68 -4.27
CA SER A 41 0.62 -4.58 -3.51
C SER A 41 -0.11 -3.27 -3.81
N LEU A 42 0.61 -2.14 -3.91
CA LEU A 42 0.05 -0.85 -4.35
C LEU A 42 -0.48 -0.90 -5.79
N GLU A 43 0.31 -1.41 -6.75
CA GLU A 43 -0.12 -1.54 -8.15
C GLU A 43 -1.43 -2.33 -8.26
N LEU A 44 -1.46 -3.51 -7.62
CA LEU A 44 -2.64 -4.38 -7.63
C LEU A 44 -3.83 -3.73 -6.96
N SER A 45 -3.62 -2.92 -5.92
CA SER A 45 -4.70 -2.18 -5.26
C SER A 45 -5.31 -1.11 -6.18
N TYR A 46 -4.50 -0.34 -6.91
CA TYR A 46 -5.01 0.62 -7.90
C TYR A 46 -5.74 -0.06 -9.06
N LYS A 47 -5.18 -1.17 -9.56
CA LYS A 47 -5.82 -1.96 -10.63
C LYS A 47 -7.13 -2.58 -10.17
N PHE A 48 -7.20 -3.05 -8.92
CA PHE A 48 -8.43 -3.55 -8.31
C PHE A 48 -9.51 -2.47 -8.25
N ILE A 49 -9.18 -1.26 -7.78
CA ILE A 49 -10.13 -0.12 -7.77
C ILE A 49 -10.69 0.11 -9.17
N CYS A 50 -9.82 0.23 -10.17
CA CYS A 50 -10.27 0.51 -11.54
C CYS A 50 -11.11 -0.64 -12.12
N MET A 51 -10.78 -1.89 -11.78
CA MET A 51 -11.57 -3.05 -12.15
C MET A 51 -12.98 -3.01 -11.53
N GLU A 52 -13.08 -2.72 -10.23
CA GLU A 52 -14.38 -2.61 -9.55
C GLU A 52 -15.21 -1.43 -10.08
N LEU A 53 -14.58 -0.31 -10.43
CA LEU A 53 -15.25 0.80 -11.11
C LEU A 53 -15.82 0.37 -12.47
N LYS A 54 -15.06 -0.40 -13.27
CA LYS A 54 -15.56 -0.95 -14.55
C LYS A 54 -16.79 -1.83 -14.34
N LYS A 55 -16.79 -2.68 -13.32
CA LYS A 55 -17.96 -3.51 -12.97
C LYS A 55 -19.19 -2.68 -12.62
N LYS A 56 -18.98 -1.52 -11.99
CA LYS A 56 -20.04 -0.55 -11.69
C LYS A 56 -20.43 0.32 -12.89
N GLY A 57 -19.94 0.02 -14.10
CA GLY A 57 -20.33 0.69 -15.34
C GLY A 57 -19.52 1.96 -15.67
N ILE A 58 -18.46 2.28 -14.91
CA ILE A 58 -17.59 3.41 -15.22
C ILE A 58 -16.76 3.10 -16.45
N GLN A 59 -16.83 3.98 -17.45
CA GLN A 59 -16.09 3.83 -18.70
C GLN A 59 -14.64 4.34 -18.59
N PHE A 60 -13.75 3.62 -19.26
CA PHE A 60 -12.33 3.94 -19.40
C PHE A 60 -12.01 4.12 -20.88
N SER A 61 -11.25 5.17 -21.20
CA SER A 61 -10.75 5.41 -22.55
C SER A 61 -9.68 4.39 -22.93
N ASN A 62 -9.40 4.27 -24.23
CA ASN A 62 -8.35 3.36 -24.74
C ASN A 62 -6.97 3.60 -24.09
N ASN A 63 -6.65 4.86 -23.76
CA ASN A 63 -5.38 5.20 -23.11
C ASN A 63 -5.36 4.77 -21.64
N GLU A 64 -6.48 4.91 -20.92
CA GLU A 64 -6.61 4.44 -19.54
C GLU A 64 -6.58 2.91 -19.48
N ASP A 65 -7.19 2.23 -20.44
CA ASP A 65 -7.13 0.78 -20.56
C ASP A 65 -5.72 0.26 -20.83
N LYS A 66 -4.96 0.95 -21.70
CA LYS A 66 -3.54 0.66 -21.92
C LYS A 66 -2.73 0.88 -20.65
N LEU A 67 -3.01 1.94 -19.88
CA LEU A 67 -2.36 2.19 -18.60
C LEU A 67 -2.61 1.03 -17.62
N LEU A 68 -3.85 0.58 -17.49
CA LEU A 68 -4.21 -0.51 -16.57
C LEU A 68 -3.56 -1.86 -16.93
N LYS A 69 -3.43 -2.16 -18.22
CA LYS A 69 -2.88 -3.45 -18.67
C LYS A 69 -1.36 -3.46 -18.72
N ASN A 70 -0.75 -2.39 -19.22
CA ASN A 70 0.64 -2.39 -19.66
C ASN A 70 1.53 -1.45 -18.85
N SER A 71 0.96 -0.63 -17.97
CA SER A 71 1.74 0.27 -17.13
C SER A 71 1.93 -0.28 -15.73
N HIS A 72 3.10 0.06 -15.21
CA HIS A 72 3.55 -0.24 -13.87
C HIS A 72 3.96 1.04 -13.13
N ASP A 73 3.41 2.17 -13.58
CA ASP A 73 3.68 3.48 -13.02
C ASP A 73 2.67 3.77 -11.91
N LEU A 74 3.11 3.64 -10.65
CA LEU A 74 2.26 3.81 -9.48
C LEU A 74 1.64 5.21 -9.43
N ILE A 75 2.35 6.23 -9.92
CA ILE A 75 1.87 7.61 -9.93
C ILE A 75 0.69 7.74 -10.90
N LYS A 76 0.86 7.23 -12.13
CA LYS A 76 -0.20 7.31 -13.15
C LYS A 76 -1.43 6.50 -12.74
N LEU A 77 -1.24 5.34 -12.12
CA LEU A 77 -2.34 4.51 -11.62
C LEU A 77 -3.09 5.18 -10.47
N HIS A 78 -2.37 5.84 -9.56
CA HIS A 78 -2.97 6.62 -8.48
C HIS A 78 -3.80 7.80 -9.01
N GLU A 79 -3.24 8.57 -9.95
CA GLU A 79 -3.94 9.69 -10.57
C GLU A 79 -5.15 9.25 -11.39
N LEU A 80 -5.09 8.08 -12.05
CA LEU A 80 -6.27 7.48 -12.69
C LEU A 80 -7.36 7.16 -11.67
N CYS A 81 -7.02 6.60 -10.50
CA CYS A 81 -8.02 6.34 -9.47
C CYS A 81 -8.66 7.66 -8.98
N LYS A 82 -7.86 8.70 -8.77
CA LYS A 82 -8.34 10.05 -8.40
C LYS A 82 -9.25 10.66 -9.44
N SER A 83 -8.90 10.58 -10.73
CA SER A 83 -9.73 11.11 -11.80
C SER A 83 -11.08 10.40 -11.94
N LYS A 84 -11.17 9.15 -11.46
CA LYS A 84 -12.42 8.38 -11.36
C LYS A 84 -13.14 8.52 -10.01
N GLY A 85 -12.78 9.53 -9.21
CA GLY A 85 -13.46 9.88 -7.96
C GLY A 85 -13.11 9.00 -6.76
N ARG A 86 -11.99 8.27 -6.82
CA ARG A 86 -11.49 7.40 -5.74
C ARG A 86 -10.25 8.00 -5.08
N LEU A 87 -9.87 7.51 -3.90
CA LEU A 87 -8.66 7.93 -3.19
C LEU A 87 -8.60 9.42 -2.78
N LEU A 88 -9.73 10.12 -2.79
CA LEU A 88 -9.80 11.56 -2.52
C LEU A 88 -9.46 11.93 -1.06
N LYS A 89 -9.54 10.95 -0.16
CA LYS A 89 -9.27 11.11 1.27
C LYS A 89 -7.86 10.68 1.69
N ILE A 90 -7.01 10.28 0.73
CA ILE A 90 -5.64 9.89 1.04
C ILE A 90 -4.83 11.12 1.43
N ILE A 91 -4.21 11.08 2.61
CA ILE A 91 -3.50 12.23 3.20
C ILE A 91 -2.06 12.31 2.69
N ASN A 92 -1.71 13.36 1.94
CA ASN A 92 -0.35 13.84 1.62
C ASN A 92 0.74 12.77 1.36
N TYR A 93 0.51 11.87 0.40
CA TYR A 93 1.47 10.82 0.02
C TYR A 93 2.26 11.08 -1.27
N GLU A 94 2.18 12.26 -1.90
CA GLU A 94 2.77 12.48 -3.22
C GLU A 94 4.28 12.24 -3.28
N SER A 95 5.04 12.80 -2.32
CA SER A 95 6.51 12.62 -2.26
C SER A 95 6.89 11.16 -1.99
N PHE A 96 6.13 10.48 -1.15
CA PHE A 96 6.33 9.06 -0.88
C PHE A 96 5.91 8.17 -2.06
N LEU A 97 4.84 8.51 -2.78
CA LEU A 97 4.42 7.78 -3.97
C LEU A 97 5.48 7.90 -5.07
N PHE A 98 6.13 9.06 -5.18
CA PHE A 98 7.27 9.26 -6.06
C PHE A 98 8.45 8.36 -5.65
N TYR A 99 8.76 8.31 -4.36
CA TYR A 99 9.74 7.38 -3.78
C TYR A 99 9.37 5.93 -4.14
N ALA A 100 8.18 5.47 -3.78
CA ALA A 100 7.68 4.12 -4.01
C ALA A 100 7.75 3.73 -5.49
N ASN A 101 7.36 4.64 -6.39
CA ASN A 101 7.41 4.42 -7.84
C ASN A 101 8.85 4.29 -8.35
N ALA A 102 9.77 5.14 -7.88
CA ALA A 102 11.18 5.06 -8.25
C ALA A 102 11.76 3.70 -7.83
N PHE A 103 11.51 3.24 -6.61
CA PHE A 103 11.97 1.92 -6.17
C PHE A 103 11.31 0.77 -6.93
N TYR A 104 10.00 0.86 -7.16
CA TYR A 104 9.25 -0.16 -7.88
C TYR A 104 9.74 -0.36 -9.32
N LYS A 105 10.19 0.70 -9.98
CA LYS A 105 10.80 0.65 -11.32
C LYS A 105 12.19 0.02 -11.34
N THR A 106 12.89 -0.08 -10.20
CA THR A 106 14.23 -0.72 -10.14
C THR A 106 14.22 -2.23 -10.44
N ARG A 107 13.05 -2.85 -10.62
CA ARG A 107 12.95 -4.23 -11.11
C ARG A 107 13.39 -4.38 -12.57
N TYR A 108 13.35 -3.29 -13.33
CA TYR A 108 13.74 -3.23 -14.72
C TYR A 108 15.19 -2.72 -14.80
N PRO A 109 16.13 -3.50 -15.34
CA PRO A 109 17.54 -3.12 -15.42
C PRO A 109 17.79 -1.73 -16.01
N GLU A 110 17.05 -1.37 -17.06
CA GLU A 110 17.10 -0.09 -17.76
C GLU A 110 16.76 1.11 -16.85
N HIS A 111 15.94 0.90 -15.83
CA HIS A 111 15.51 1.95 -14.91
C HIS A 111 16.36 2.04 -13.64
N ILE A 112 17.29 1.10 -13.41
CA ILE A 112 18.12 1.08 -12.19
C ILE A 112 18.94 2.37 -12.08
N LYS A 113 19.61 2.78 -13.16
CA LYS A 113 20.50 3.97 -13.14
C LYS A 113 19.73 5.25 -12.81
N GLU A 114 18.59 5.46 -13.47
CA GLU A 114 17.74 6.63 -13.25
C GLU A 114 17.11 6.62 -11.85
N SER A 115 16.57 5.48 -11.42
CA SER A 115 15.94 5.34 -10.11
C SER A 115 16.96 5.50 -8.97
N THR A 116 18.18 5.01 -9.16
CA THR A 116 19.29 5.19 -8.19
C THR A 116 19.71 6.65 -8.11
N LYS A 117 19.77 7.34 -9.25
CA LYS A 117 20.05 8.79 -9.31
C LYS A 117 18.95 9.60 -8.61
N ILE A 118 17.69 9.29 -8.88
CA ILE A 118 16.54 9.91 -8.22
C ILE A 118 16.60 9.68 -6.70
N ALA A 119 16.88 8.45 -6.27
CA ALA A 119 17.02 8.10 -4.86
C ALA A 119 18.18 8.83 -4.19
N SER A 120 19.35 8.89 -4.83
CA SER A 120 20.55 9.54 -4.29
C SER A 120 20.48 11.07 -4.30
N GLU A 121 19.72 11.68 -5.21
CA GLU A 121 19.56 13.14 -5.29
C GLU A 121 18.42 13.65 -4.41
N LYS A 122 17.26 12.98 -4.43
CA LYS A 122 16.03 13.46 -3.76
C LYS A 122 15.80 12.86 -2.38
N PHE A 123 16.27 11.63 -2.13
CA PHE A 123 15.95 10.88 -0.92
C PHE A 123 17.22 10.49 -0.15
N LYS A 124 18.23 11.38 -0.13
CA LYS A 124 19.59 11.23 0.44
C LYS A 124 19.69 10.54 1.81
N GLN A 125 18.61 10.41 2.56
CA GLN A 125 18.56 9.82 3.91
C GLN A 125 17.71 8.54 4.02
N ILE A 126 17.06 8.08 2.95
CA ILE A 126 16.17 6.91 3.03
C ILE A 126 16.93 5.64 2.62
N SER A 127 17.45 4.94 3.63
CA SER A 127 18.14 3.65 3.45
C SER A 127 17.17 2.51 3.11
N PHE A 128 17.68 1.33 2.73
CA PHE A 128 16.85 0.12 2.64
C PHE A 128 16.68 -0.50 4.03
N SER A 129 16.01 0.22 4.92
CA SER A 129 15.68 -0.24 6.27
C SER A 129 14.30 -0.89 6.31
N ALA A 130 14.12 -1.88 7.17
CA ALA A 130 12.82 -2.47 7.46
C ALA A 130 11.80 -1.41 7.91
N HIS A 131 12.24 -0.34 8.57
CA HIS A 131 11.36 0.74 9.02
C HIS A 131 10.80 1.60 7.88
N ASN A 132 11.44 1.62 6.71
CA ASN A 132 10.98 2.41 5.57
C ASN A 132 9.80 1.75 4.83
N ILE A 133 9.33 0.60 5.30
CA ILE A 133 8.08 0.01 4.82
C ILE A 133 6.83 0.60 5.51
N PHE A 134 6.99 1.32 6.64
CA PHE A 134 5.85 1.86 7.39
C PHE A 134 5.00 2.88 6.62
N PRO A 135 5.57 3.73 5.75
CA PRO A 135 4.75 4.58 4.90
C PRO A 135 3.99 3.78 3.82
N PHE A 136 4.50 2.62 3.38
CA PHE A 136 3.73 1.72 2.50
C PHE A 136 2.54 1.13 3.24
N ASP A 137 2.77 0.64 4.46
CA ASP A 137 1.74 0.11 5.35
C ASP A 137 0.54 1.06 5.46
N ASP A 138 0.82 2.32 5.73
CA ASP A 138 -0.22 3.32 5.94
C ASP A 138 -0.94 3.70 4.64
N LEU A 139 -0.21 3.92 3.54
CA LEU A 139 -0.82 4.15 2.23
C LEU A 139 -1.70 2.97 1.79
N ILE A 140 -1.22 1.74 1.96
CA ILE A 140 -1.98 0.52 1.68
C ILE A 140 -3.23 0.47 2.54
N SER A 141 -3.15 0.83 3.83
CA SER A 141 -4.31 0.87 4.72
C SER A 141 -5.36 1.89 4.28
N GLN A 142 -4.94 3.07 3.82
CA GLN A 142 -5.88 4.09 3.32
C GLN A 142 -6.53 3.65 2.00
N ILE A 143 -5.75 3.04 1.09
CA ILE A 143 -6.27 2.48 -0.17
C ILE A 143 -7.24 1.32 0.13
N ASP A 144 -6.92 0.46 1.10
CA ASP A 144 -7.77 -0.67 1.48
C ASP A 144 -9.11 -0.20 2.07
N SER A 145 -9.10 0.88 2.87
CA SER A 145 -10.33 1.52 3.33
C SER A 145 -11.16 2.06 2.18
N ASP A 146 -10.53 2.71 1.18
CA ASP A 146 -11.23 3.17 -0.01
C ASP A 146 -11.81 1.96 -0.77
N ILE A 147 -11.05 0.89 -0.98
CA ILE A 147 -11.54 -0.33 -1.63
C ILE A 147 -12.75 -0.90 -0.91
N PHE A 148 -12.72 -1.01 0.42
CA PHE A 148 -13.87 -1.45 1.19
C PHE A 148 -15.09 -0.55 0.95
N ASP A 149 -14.91 0.78 0.98
CA ASP A 149 -16.01 1.72 0.70
C ASP A 149 -16.50 1.62 -0.77
N LEU A 150 -15.66 1.16 -1.70
CA LEU A 150 -16.06 0.88 -3.10
C LEU A 150 -16.93 -0.36 -3.20
N THR A 151 -16.48 -1.47 -2.60
CA THR A 151 -17.08 -2.79 -2.80
C THR A 151 -18.23 -3.05 -1.83
N ASN A 152 -18.17 -2.43 -0.64
CA ASN A 152 -19.00 -2.75 0.51
C ASN A 152 -18.95 -4.25 0.85
N ASP A 153 -17.74 -4.85 0.74
CA ASP A 153 -17.46 -6.26 1.01
C ASP A 153 -16.16 -6.39 1.82
N GLU A 154 -16.27 -6.88 3.06
CA GLU A 154 -15.11 -7.05 3.96
C GLU A 154 -14.07 -8.00 3.37
N LYS A 155 -14.49 -8.98 2.56
CA LYS A 155 -13.58 -9.98 1.99
C LYS A 155 -12.63 -9.41 0.96
N THR A 156 -12.87 -8.18 0.49
CA THR A 156 -11.96 -7.45 -0.43
C THR A 156 -10.90 -6.63 0.30
N SER A 157 -10.99 -6.53 1.63
CA SER A 157 -10.01 -5.87 2.49
C SER A 157 -8.87 -6.85 2.81
N ILE A 158 -7.65 -6.47 2.45
CA ILE A 158 -6.47 -7.27 2.81
C ILE A 158 -6.15 -7.20 4.31
N ILE A 159 -6.63 -6.14 4.99
CA ILE A 159 -6.52 -6.02 6.44
C ILE A 159 -7.43 -7.04 7.12
N TYR A 160 -8.69 -7.13 6.67
CA TYR A 160 -9.62 -8.16 7.14
C TYR A 160 -9.06 -9.57 6.92
N VAL A 161 -8.56 -9.86 5.71
CA VAL A 161 -7.91 -11.13 5.38
C VAL A 161 -6.68 -11.39 6.26
N GLY A 162 -5.88 -10.36 6.53
CA GLY A 162 -4.71 -10.48 7.41
C GLY A 162 -5.07 -10.77 8.86
N ILE A 163 -6.14 -10.18 9.38
CA ILE A 163 -6.64 -10.50 10.73
C ILE A 163 -7.17 -11.93 10.77
N PHE A 164 -7.92 -12.36 9.75
CA PHE A 164 -8.43 -13.73 9.62
C PHE A 164 -7.30 -14.77 9.65
N ASN A 165 -6.17 -14.47 9.00
CA ASN A 165 -5.02 -15.37 8.89
C ASN A 165 -3.91 -15.10 9.92
N MET A 166 -4.14 -14.26 10.95
CA MET A 166 -3.06 -13.83 11.84
C MET A 166 -2.46 -14.99 12.66
N ASN A 167 -3.29 -15.95 13.06
CA ASN A 167 -2.86 -17.09 13.90
C ASN A 167 -2.04 -18.14 13.14
N THR A 168 -2.04 -18.11 11.81
CA THR A 168 -1.27 -19.04 10.97
C THR A 168 0.07 -18.46 10.52
N HIS A 169 0.33 -17.17 10.79
CA HIS A 169 1.56 -16.51 10.36
C HIS A 169 2.69 -16.61 11.41
N PRO A 170 3.85 -17.19 11.06
CA PRO A 170 4.88 -17.63 12.02
C PRO A 170 5.67 -16.53 12.74
N SER A 171 5.30 -15.25 12.64
CA SER A 171 6.04 -14.16 13.29
C SER A 171 5.17 -13.08 13.93
N ASN A 172 3.83 -13.17 13.85
CA ASN A 172 2.92 -12.11 14.32
C ASN A 172 3.34 -10.70 13.86
N SER A 173 4.11 -10.56 12.77
CA SER A 173 4.65 -9.27 12.32
C SER A 173 3.67 -8.50 11.45
N LEU A 174 2.49 -9.08 11.20
CA LEU A 174 1.33 -8.41 10.61
C LEU A 174 0.98 -7.17 11.45
N PHE A 175 0.95 -6.01 10.79
CA PHE A 175 0.53 -4.72 11.36
C PHE A 175 1.38 -4.15 12.52
N HIS A 176 2.59 -4.65 12.78
CA HIS A 176 3.43 -4.26 13.95
C HIS A 176 3.58 -2.74 14.20
N SER A 177 3.51 -1.89 13.17
CA SER A 177 3.60 -0.43 13.32
C SER A 177 2.65 0.33 12.39
N ASN A 178 1.57 -0.33 11.92
CA ASN A 178 0.62 0.27 10.99
C ASN A 178 -0.52 0.94 11.76
N GLY A 179 -0.29 2.16 12.25
CA GLY A 179 -1.25 2.92 13.05
C GLY A 179 -2.65 3.02 12.41
N LYS A 180 -2.72 3.27 11.10
CA LYS A 180 -4.00 3.33 10.36
C LYS A 180 -4.68 1.97 10.24
N CYS A 181 -3.95 0.87 10.13
CA CYS A 181 -4.58 -0.45 10.22
C CYS A 181 -5.30 -0.64 11.56
N TYR A 182 -4.72 -0.18 12.67
CA TYR A 182 -5.36 -0.27 13.98
C TYR A 182 -6.63 0.58 14.09
N ASP A 183 -6.73 1.68 13.36
CA ASP A 183 -7.95 2.49 13.29
C ASP A 183 -9.09 1.76 12.54
N LEU A 184 -8.74 0.82 11.66
CA LEU A 184 -9.71 0.00 10.92
C LEU A 184 -10.13 -1.26 11.67
N ILE A 185 -9.37 -1.71 12.66
CA ILE A 185 -9.70 -2.91 13.45
C ILE A 185 -11.09 -2.83 14.10
N PRO A 186 -11.51 -1.73 14.75
CA PRO A 186 -12.87 -1.63 15.30
C PRO A 186 -13.98 -1.79 14.24
N LYS A 187 -13.73 -1.34 13.00
CA LYS A 187 -14.67 -1.50 11.87
C LYS A 187 -14.87 -2.99 11.54
N TYR A 188 -13.81 -3.79 11.65
CA TYR A 188 -13.85 -5.22 11.38
C TYR A 188 -14.21 -6.08 12.60
N GLU A 189 -14.06 -5.54 13.83
CA GLU A 189 -14.34 -6.25 15.08
C GLU A 189 -15.78 -6.78 15.16
N ILE A 190 -16.78 -6.02 14.69
CA ILE A 190 -18.19 -6.45 14.64
C ILE A 190 -18.35 -7.72 13.77
N PHE A 191 -17.68 -7.74 12.62
CA PHE A 191 -17.75 -8.84 11.67
C PHE A 191 -17.00 -10.08 12.16
N LEU A 192 -15.82 -9.88 12.76
CA LEU A 192 -15.00 -10.96 13.31
C LEU A 192 -15.69 -11.64 14.50
N ASN A 193 -16.31 -10.84 15.39
CA ASN A 193 -17.11 -11.34 16.51
C ASN A 193 -18.28 -12.22 16.05
N SER A 194 -18.86 -11.92 14.89
CA SER A 194 -20.04 -12.61 14.37
C SER A 194 -19.71 -13.89 13.60
N ASN A 195 -18.47 -14.07 13.13
CA ASN A 195 -18.14 -15.09 12.13
C ASN A 195 -16.99 -16.04 12.52
N ILE A 196 -16.28 -15.82 13.63
CA ILE A 196 -15.06 -16.60 13.95
C ILE A 196 -15.02 -17.03 15.43
N PRO A 197 -15.18 -18.34 15.72
CA PRO A 197 -15.17 -18.87 17.09
C PRO A 197 -13.85 -18.70 17.87
N ASN A 198 -12.73 -18.39 17.19
CA ASN A 198 -11.38 -18.34 17.78
C ASN A 198 -10.64 -16.99 17.64
N HIS A 199 -11.34 -15.92 17.24
CA HIS A 199 -10.71 -14.62 16.99
C HIS A 199 -10.35 -13.82 18.26
N VAL A 200 -10.84 -14.25 19.44
CA VAL A 200 -10.64 -13.56 20.73
C VAL A 200 -9.15 -13.38 21.05
N ASN A 201 -8.33 -14.39 20.77
CA ASN A 201 -6.87 -14.30 20.95
C ASN A 201 -6.20 -13.33 19.96
N SER A 202 -6.64 -13.33 18.69
CA SER A 202 -6.09 -12.43 17.67
C SER A 202 -6.44 -10.96 17.98
N MET A 203 -7.68 -10.69 18.37
CA MET A 203 -8.12 -9.36 18.78
C MET A 203 -7.44 -8.89 20.06
N TYR A 204 -7.21 -9.78 21.03
CA TYR A 204 -6.45 -9.48 22.25
C TYR A 204 -5.00 -9.08 21.93
N ILE A 205 -4.31 -9.85 21.07
CA ILE A 205 -2.95 -9.53 20.61
C ILE A 205 -2.92 -8.16 19.91
N LEU A 206 -3.90 -7.89 19.04
CA LEU A 206 -3.98 -6.63 18.30
C LEU A 206 -4.26 -5.43 19.22
N LYS A 207 -5.16 -5.57 20.21
CA LYS A 207 -5.45 -4.52 21.19
C LYS A 207 -4.22 -4.17 22.03
N ASN A 208 -3.50 -5.18 22.53
CA ASN A 208 -2.27 -4.95 23.30
C ASN A 208 -1.16 -4.28 22.48
N LYS A 209 -1.01 -4.66 21.20
CA LYS A 209 -0.04 -4.02 20.30
C LYS A 209 -0.41 -2.57 20.00
N ARG A 210 -1.70 -2.27 19.77
CA ARG A 210 -2.18 -0.89 19.58
C ARG A 210 -1.78 0.00 20.75
N GLU A 211 -2.01 -0.46 21.97
CA GLU A 211 -1.62 0.28 23.18
C GLU A 211 -0.11 0.49 23.27
N SER A 212 0.68 -0.53 22.92
CA SER A 212 2.14 -0.41 22.89
C SER A 212 2.62 0.64 21.89
N ILE A 213 2.04 0.69 20.69
CA ILE A 213 2.42 1.64 19.62
C ILE A 213 2.01 3.07 19.97
N LEU A 214 0.80 3.25 20.53
CA LEU A 214 0.34 4.56 21.01
C LEU A 214 1.25 5.11 22.12
N ARG A 215 1.86 4.22 22.92
CA ARG A 215 2.82 4.58 23.98
C ARG A 215 4.25 4.81 23.44
N SER A 216 4.67 4.11 22.39
CA SER A 216 6.06 4.13 21.90
C SER A 216 6.45 5.37 21.09
N LYS A 217 5.49 6.25 20.73
CA LYS A 217 5.70 7.38 19.79
C LYS A 217 6.27 6.97 18.42
N GLU A 218 6.27 5.68 18.06
CA GLU A 218 6.74 5.16 16.76
C GLU A 218 5.91 5.64 15.55
N VAL A 219 4.89 6.47 15.78
CA VAL A 219 3.98 7.00 14.78
C VAL A 219 4.61 8.09 13.89
N TYR A 220 5.80 8.61 14.21
CA TYR A 220 6.34 9.82 13.55
C TYR A 220 7.50 9.57 12.58
N MET A 221 7.26 8.89 11.46
CA MET A 221 8.12 9.05 10.26
C MET A 221 7.58 10.08 9.25
N TYR A 222 6.30 10.49 9.37
CA TYR A 222 5.68 11.54 8.54
C TYR A 222 6.47 12.84 8.51
N ASP A 223 6.94 13.25 9.69
CA ASP A 223 7.69 14.49 9.88
C ASP A 223 8.97 14.55 9.06
N SER A 224 9.61 13.41 8.77
CA SER A 224 10.83 13.38 7.94
C SER A 224 10.58 13.57 6.45
N TYR A 225 9.42 13.12 5.94
CA TYR A 225 9.02 13.33 4.54
C TYR A 225 8.48 14.74 4.31
N GLU A 226 7.75 15.33 5.27
CA GLU A 226 7.25 16.71 5.15
C GLU A 226 8.32 17.78 5.47
N LYS A 227 9.31 17.48 6.33
CA LYS A 227 10.41 18.42 6.62
C LYS A 227 11.41 18.57 5.49
N SER A 228 11.41 17.71 4.47
CA SER A 228 12.03 18.02 3.18
C SER A 228 11.14 19.02 2.41
N LYS A 229 10.99 20.23 2.96
CA LYS A 229 10.12 21.27 2.40
C LYS A 229 10.59 21.75 1.03
N SER A 230 9.59 22.02 0.19
CA SER A 230 9.56 22.71 -1.10
C SER A 230 10.14 21.97 -2.32
N PHE A 231 9.45 20.91 -2.75
CA PHE A 231 9.55 20.46 -4.14
C PHE A 231 8.37 21.04 -4.95
N ASP A 232 8.68 21.91 -5.90
CA ASP A 232 7.70 22.42 -6.86
C ASP A 232 7.42 21.37 -7.94
N MET A 233 6.38 20.56 -7.72
CA MET A 233 5.94 19.49 -8.61
C MET A 233 5.72 19.98 -10.05
N LYS A 234 5.31 21.25 -10.24
CA LYS A 234 5.07 21.83 -11.58
C LYS A 234 6.36 22.02 -12.36
N LYS A 235 7.44 22.42 -11.68
CA LYS A 235 8.76 22.66 -12.29
C LYS A 235 9.45 21.37 -12.77
N PHE A 236 9.07 20.23 -12.20
CA PHE A 236 9.60 18.93 -12.60
C PHE A 236 8.82 18.27 -13.74
N ILE A 237 7.49 18.42 -13.77
CA ILE A 237 6.67 17.95 -14.89
C ILE A 237 7.07 18.68 -16.18
N SER A 238 7.41 19.98 -16.12
CA SER A 238 7.91 20.71 -17.28
C SER A 238 9.23 20.15 -17.83
N HIS A 239 10.12 19.63 -16.97
CA HIS A 239 11.37 19.00 -17.38
C HIS A 239 11.21 17.59 -17.99
N LEU A 240 10.08 16.92 -17.75
CA LEU A 240 9.79 15.60 -18.32
C LEU A 240 9.06 15.68 -19.67
N GLY A 241 8.49 16.84 -20.01
CA GLY A 241 7.80 17.10 -21.28
C GLY A 241 8.67 17.64 -22.42
N GLU A 242 9.95 17.92 -22.16
CA GLU A 242 10.90 18.46 -23.16
C GLU A 242 11.83 17.38 -23.78
N LYS A 243 11.33 16.17 -24.01
CA LYS A 243 12.05 15.14 -24.79
C LYS A 243 11.23 14.62 -25.95
#